data_AF-A0A1V4BRJ9-F1
#
_entry.id   AF-A0A1V4BRJ9-F1
#
_cell.length_a   1.000
_cell.length_b   1.000
_cell.length_c   1.000
_cell.angle_alpha   90.00
_cell.angle_beta   90.00
_cell.angle_gamma   90.00
#
_symmetry.space_group_name_H-M   'P 1'
#
loop_
_entity.id
_entity.type
_entity.pdbx_description
1 polymer ?
#
loop_
_entity_poly.entity_id
_entity_poly.type
_entity_poly.pdbx_seq_one_letter_code
_entity_poly.pdbx_strand_id
1 'polypeptide(L)'
;MERGKEIGKEIGELRGIERGKEIGKEIGKEIGKEIGKEIGKEIGKEIGALENARNYVKTVLKTRLGDIPIEIEQAVDKISVLSILDELLKSALTVNSFDELHQLLEQ
;
A
#
# COMPACT_ATOMS: atom_id res chain seq x y z
N MET A 1 41.88 -38.35 31.11
CA MET A 1 41.59 -37.91 29.72
C MET A 1 40.09 -37.73 29.46
N GLU A 2 39.18 -38.40 30.17
CA GLU A 2 37.73 -38.29 29.94
C GLU A 2 37.14 -36.90 30.25
N ARG A 3 37.53 -36.28 31.36
CA ARG A 3 36.99 -34.98 31.81
C ARG A 3 37.17 -33.83 30.79
N GLY A 4 38.24 -33.86 29.99
CA GLY A 4 38.48 -32.85 28.96
C GLY A 4 37.62 -33.02 27.71
N LYS A 5 37.19 -34.25 27.40
CA LYS A 5 36.30 -34.53 26.26
C LYS A 5 34.85 -34.14 26.57
N GLU A 6 34.42 -34.38 27.80
CA GLU A 6 33.07 -34.05 28.27
C GLU A 6 32.85 -32.54 28.30
N ILE A 7 33.78 -31.79 28.90
CA ILE A 7 33.76 -30.32 28.94
C ILE A 7 33.83 -29.72 27.52
N GLY A 8 34.64 -30.29 26.64
CA GLY A 8 34.74 -29.83 25.25
C GLY A 8 33.43 -29.99 24.47
N LYS A 9 32.69 -31.07 24.70
CA LYS A 9 31.39 -31.34 24.06
C LYS A 9 30.31 -30.40 24.60
N GLU A 10 30.24 -30.25 25.91
CA GLU A 10 29.24 -29.41 26.59
C GLU A 10 29.39 -27.92 26.21
N ILE A 11 30.64 -27.42 26.18
CA ILE A 11 30.95 -26.05 25.73
C ILE A 11 30.63 -25.87 24.24
N GLY A 12 30.89 -26.89 23.41
CA GLY A 12 30.59 -26.86 21.98
C GLY A 12 29.09 -26.76 21.69
N GLU A 13 28.28 -27.54 22.41
CA GLU A 13 26.82 -27.55 22.28
C GLU A 13 26.20 -26.24 22.78
N LEU A 14 26.60 -25.76 23.95
CA LEU A 14 26.13 -24.48 24.50
C LEU A 14 26.45 -23.30 23.58
N ARG A 15 27.69 -23.21 23.09
CA ARG A 15 28.11 -22.17 22.13
C ARG A 15 27.42 -22.28 20.77
N GLY A 16 27.00 -23.49 20.38
CA GLY A 16 26.22 -23.71 19.15
C GLY A 16 24.80 -23.15 19.29
N ILE A 17 24.14 -23.46 20.41
CA ILE A 17 22.77 -23.02 20.71
C ILE A 17 22.71 -21.50 20.89
N GLU A 18 23.64 -20.91 21.63
CA GLU A 18 23.68 -19.47 21.90
C GLU A 18 23.89 -18.67 20.60
N ARG A 19 24.89 -19.04 19.80
CA ARG A 19 25.13 -18.39 18.49
C ARG A 19 23.98 -18.60 17.52
N GLY A 20 23.38 -19.78 17.47
CA GLY A 20 22.22 -20.05 16.62
C GLY A 20 21.02 -19.16 16.97
N LYS A 21 20.77 -18.93 18.26
CA LYS A 21 19.70 -18.04 18.74
C LYS A 21 19.99 -16.57 18.43
N GLU A 22 21.23 -16.13 18.63
CA GLU A 22 21.65 -14.75 18.37
C GLU A 22 21.54 -14.43 16.87
N ILE A 23 22.12 -15.28 16.01
CA ILE A 23 22.06 -15.14 14.55
C ILE A 23 20.61 -15.18 14.05
N GLY A 24 19.80 -16.13 14.53
CA GLY A 24 18.39 -16.23 14.13
C GLY A 24 17.58 -14.99 14.50
N LYS A 25 17.86 -14.39 15.68
CA LYS A 25 17.19 -13.17 16.13
C LYS A 25 17.63 -11.94 15.33
N GLU A 26 18.91 -11.83 15.03
CA GLU A 26 19.47 -10.71 14.26
C GLU A 26 18.96 -10.73 12.82
N ILE A 27 19.07 -11.89 12.14
CA ILE A 27 18.56 -12.10 10.79
C ILE A 27 17.05 -11.87 10.73
N GLY A 28 16.27 -12.45 11.66
CA GLY A 28 14.83 -12.27 11.70
C GLY A 28 14.41 -10.80 11.88
N LYS A 29 15.14 -10.04 12.70
CA LYS A 29 14.90 -8.61 12.92
C LYS A 29 15.25 -7.78 11.68
N GLU A 30 16.37 -8.07 11.04
CA GLU A 30 16.83 -7.34 9.86
C GLU A 30 15.90 -7.59 8.66
N ILE A 31 15.60 -8.84 8.35
CA ILE A 31 14.65 -9.23 7.29
C ILE A 31 13.26 -8.65 7.58
N GLY A 32 12.76 -8.79 8.81
CA GLY A 32 11.45 -8.23 9.17
C GLY A 32 11.37 -6.71 9.00
N LYS A 33 12.45 -5.99 9.33
CA LYS A 33 12.53 -4.54 9.15
C LYS A 33 12.61 -4.15 7.68
N GLU A 34 13.39 -4.86 6.89
CA GLU A 34 13.57 -4.57 5.46
C GLU A 34 12.28 -4.82 4.68
N ILE A 35 11.68 -6.00 4.84
CA ILE A 35 10.40 -6.38 4.23
C ILE A 35 9.30 -5.40 4.68
N GLY A 36 9.20 -5.11 5.98
CA GLY A 36 8.20 -4.18 6.49
C GLY A 36 8.34 -2.77 5.91
N LYS A 37 9.57 -2.29 5.71
CA LYS A 37 9.85 -0.98 5.10
C LYS A 37 9.48 -0.97 3.61
N GLU A 38 9.81 -2.03 2.88
CA GLU A 38 9.55 -2.13 1.45
C GLU A 38 8.05 -2.20 1.17
N ILE A 39 7.34 -3.13 1.84
CA ILE A 39 5.88 -3.27 1.75
C ILE A 39 5.19 -1.97 2.16
N GLY A 40 5.59 -1.37 3.28
CA GLY A 40 4.99 -0.11 3.74
C GLY A 40 5.17 1.04 2.76
N LYS A 41 6.32 1.11 2.08
CA LYS A 41 6.59 2.11 1.05
C LYS A 41 5.76 1.88 -0.20
N GLU A 42 5.61 0.64 -0.64
CA GLU A 42 4.82 0.29 -1.83
C GLU A 42 3.33 0.58 -1.60
N ILE A 43 2.76 0.06 -0.50
CA ILE A 43 1.38 0.31 -0.12
C ILE A 43 1.12 1.81 0.05
N GLY A 44 2.02 2.53 0.71
CA GLY A 44 1.88 3.98 0.90
C GLY A 44 1.87 4.76 -0.42
N LYS A 45 2.67 4.34 -1.40
CA LYS A 45 2.67 4.94 -2.75
C LYS A 45 1.36 4.67 -3.48
N GLU A 46 0.87 3.43 -3.44
CA GLU A 46 -0.36 3.04 -4.11
C GLU A 46 -1.58 3.78 -3.54
N ILE A 47 -1.72 3.79 -2.20
CA ILE A 47 -2.78 4.54 -1.52
C ILE A 47 -2.68 6.03 -1.84
N GLY A 48 -1.49 6.61 -1.78
CA GLY A 48 -1.28 8.03 -2.09
C GLY A 48 -1.61 8.38 -3.54
N ALA A 49 -1.25 7.52 -4.50
CA ALA A 49 -1.59 7.72 -5.91
C ALA A 49 -3.11 7.68 -6.13
N LEU A 50 -3.78 6.71 -5.51
CA LEU A 50 -5.23 6.54 -5.60
C LEU A 50 -5.98 7.74 -5.00
N GLU A 51 -5.57 8.18 -3.83
CA GLU A 51 -6.15 9.34 -3.15
C GLU A 51 -5.94 10.62 -3.96
N ASN A 52 -4.73 10.83 -4.50
CA ASN A 52 -4.46 11.96 -5.37
C ASN A 52 -5.34 11.93 -6.63
N ALA A 53 -5.50 10.77 -7.28
CA ALA A 53 -6.33 10.64 -8.47
C ALA A 53 -7.80 10.98 -8.19
N ARG A 54 -8.37 10.50 -7.08
CA ARG A 54 -9.73 10.86 -6.64
C ARG A 54 -9.87 12.36 -6.43
N ASN A 55 -8.91 12.96 -5.72
CA ASN A 55 -8.91 14.40 -5.46
C ASN A 55 -8.79 15.23 -6.74
N TYR A 56 -8.01 14.78 -7.73
CA TYR A 56 -7.95 15.43 -9.05
C TYR A 56 -9.28 15.38 -9.78
N VAL A 57 -9.94 14.21 -9.83
CA VAL A 57 -11.28 14.07 -10.43
C VAL A 57 -12.27 15.01 -9.76
N LYS A 58 -12.35 15.00 -8.43
CA LYS A 58 -13.21 15.91 -7.65
C LYS A 58 -12.87 17.38 -7.95
N THR A 59 -11.59 17.73 -8.01
CA THR A 59 -11.18 19.12 -8.33
C THR A 59 -11.67 19.56 -9.71
N VAL A 60 -11.53 18.71 -10.72
CA VAL A 60 -11.97 19.01 -12.09
C VAL A 60 -13.49 19.13 -12.16
N LEU A 61 -14.21 18.17 -11.58
CA LEU A 61 -15.69 18.20 -11.52
C LEU A 61 -16.17 19.47 -10.83
N LYS A 62 -15.58 19.81 -9.67
CA LYS A 62 -15.94 21.02 -8.93
C LYS A 62 -15.68 22.29 -9.72
N THR A 63 -14.53 22.36 -10.37
CA THR A 63 -14.10 23.54 -11.13
C THR A 63 -14.98 23.76 -12.37
N ARG A 64 -15.40 22.68 -13.03
CA ARG A 64 -16.16 22.77 -14.28
C ARG A 64 -17.67 22.85 -14.10
N LEU A 65 -18.21 22.04 -13.19
CA LEU A 65 -19.64 21.81 -13.06
C LEU A 65 -20.23 22.46 -11.81
N GLY A 66 -19.39 22.98 -10.91
CA GLY A 66 -19.80 23.57 -9.63
C GLY A 66 -19.79 22.55 -8.49
N ASP A 67 -20.54 22.82 -7.42
CA ASP A 67 -20.54 21.94 -6.25
C ASP A 67 -20.97 20.51 -6.61
N ILE A 68 -20.21 19.54 -6.11
CA ILE A 68 -20.38 18.13 -6.46
C ILE A 68 -21.50 17.54 -5.60
N PRO A 69 -22.50 16.87 -6.19
CA PRO A 69 -23.48 16.08 -5.45
C PRO A 69 -22.82 14.99 -4.60
N ILE A 70 -23.34 14.77 -3.39
CA ILE A 70 -22.78 13.81 -2.43
C ILE A 70 -22.70 12.39 -3.01
N GLU A 71 -23.64 12.03 -3.89
CA GLU A 71 -23.72 10.74 -4.56
C GLU A 71 -22.49 10.51 -5.46
N ILE A 72 -22.09 11.55 -6.20
CA ILE A 72 -20.92 11.51 -7.10
C ILE A 72 -19.64 11.50 -6.30
N GLU A 73 -19.58 12.31 -5.23
CA GLU A 73 -18.41 12.31 -4.34
C GLU A 73 -18.15 10.91 -3.74
N GLN A 74 -19.20 10.28 -3.23
CA GLN A 74 -19.14 8.91 -2.70
C GLN A 74 -18.82 7.88 -3.77
N ALA A 75 -19.31 8.06 -5.01
CA ALA A 75 -18.97 7.18 -6.11
C ALA A 75 -17.47 7.23 -6.42
N VAL A 76 -16.88 8.43 -6.49
CA VAL A 76 -15.43 8.61 -6.71
C VAL A 76 -14.61 7.97 -5.59
N ASP A 77 -15.02 8.12 -4.33
CA ASP A 77 -14.30 7.57 -3.18
C ASP A 77 -14.31 6.03 -3.11
N LYS A 78 -15.33 5.39 -3.71
CA LYS A 78 -15.41 3.93 -3.78
C LYS A 78 -14.53 3.34 -4.88
N ILE A 79 -14.05 4.14 -5.84
CA ILE A 79 -13.21 3.65 -6.93
C ILE A 79 -11.81 3.32 -6.38
N SER A 80 -11.43 2.06 -6.45
CA SER A 80 -10.12 1.54 -6.02
C SER A 80 -9.12 1.36 -7.17
N VAL A 81 -9.55 1.58 -8.41
CA VAL A 81 -8.75 1.31 -9.61
C VAL A 81 -8.36 2.62 -10.30
N LEU A 82 -7.05 2.85 -10.41
CA LEU A 82 -6.50 4.08 -11.02
C LEU A 82 -6.95 4.31 -12.46
N SER A 83 -7.05 3.25 -13.27
CA SER A 83 -7.49 3.39 -14.67
C SER A 83 -8.93 3.87 -14.80
N ILE A 84 -9.81 3.46 -13.87
CA ILE A 84 -11.20 3.94 -13.85
C ILE A 84 -11.23 5.43 -13.50
N LEU A 85 -10.38 5.89 -12.57
CA LEU A 85 -10.25 7.31 -12.25
C LEU A 85 -9.69 8.13 -13.42
N ASP A 86 -8.75 7.58 -14.20
CA ASP A 86 -8.21 8.23 -15.39
C ASP A 86 -9.28 8.39 -16.49
N GLU A 87 -10.07 7.35 -16.76
CA GLU A 87 -11.19 7.45 -17.70
C GLU A 87 -12.27 8.42 -17.21
N LEU A 88 -12.62 8.36 -15.91
CA LEU A 88 -13.57 9.30 -15.31
C LEU A 88 -13.08 10.74 -15.42
N LEU A 89 -11.78 10.98 -15.25
CA LEU A 89 -11.17 12.30 -15.44
C LEU A 89 -11.33 12.78 -16.89
N LYS A 90 -11.08 11.91 -17.88
CA LYS A 90 -11.29 12.23 -19.30
C LYS A 90 -12.75 12.60 -19.57
N SER A 91 -13.69 11.81 -19.06
CA SER A 91 -15.13 12.10 -19.17
C SER A 91 -15.51 13.42 -18.49
N ALA A 92 -14.98 13.70 -17.30
CA ALA A 92 -15.19 14.96 -16.59
C ALA A 92 -14.73 16.20 -17.41
N LEU A 93 -13.76 16.02 -18.31
CA LEU A 93 -13.29 17.07 -19.22
C LEU A 93 -14.14 17.23 -20.49
N THR A 94 -15.02 16.29 -20.80
CA THR A 94 -15.89 16.38 -21.99
C THR A 94 -17.31 16.78 -21.67
N VAL A 95 -17.83 16.37 -20.50
CA VAL A 95 -19.21 16.62 -20.10
C VAL A 95 -19.46 18.07 -19.69
N ASN A 96 -20.73 18.47 -19.79
CA ASN A 96 -21.23 19.80 -19.43
C ASN A 96 -22.18 19.77 -18.22
N SER A 97 -22.60 18.59 -17.76
CA SER A 97 -23.42 18.42 -16.56
C SER A 97 -23.11 17.11 -15.84
N PHE A 98 -23.55 17.01 -14.59
CA PHE A 98 -23.46 15.78 -13.81
C PHE A 98 -24.38 14.67 -14.34
N ASP A 99 -25.52 15.02 -14.95
CA ASP A 99 -26.41 14.04 -15.59
C ASP A 99 -25.74 13.36 -16.79
N GLU A 100 -25.02 14.14 -17.62
CA GLU A 100 -24.28 13.61 -18.76
C GLU A 100 -23.14 12.69 -18.31
N LEU A 101 -22.46 13.03 -17.21
CA LEU A 101 -21.47 12.18 -16.57
C LEU A 101 -22.07 10.84 -16.12
N HIS A 102 -23.23 10.87 -15.47
CA HIS A 102 -23.94 9.66 -15.02
C HIS A 102 -24.31 8.75 -16.19
N GLN A 103 -24.86 9.32 -17.27
CA GLN A 103 -25.21 8.53 -18.46
C GLN A 103 -24.01 7.85 -19.12
N LEU A 104 -22.82 8.44 -19.07
CA LEU A 104 -21.60 7.81 -19.57
C LEU A 104 -21.09 6.68 -18.67
N LEU A 105 -21.36 6.73 -17.37
CA LEU A 105 -20.94 5.70 -16.42
C LEU A 105 -21.88 4.48 -16.38
N GLU A 106 -23.10 4.63 -16.92
CA GLU A 106 -24.10 3.55 -17.01
C GLU A 106 -24.06 2.78 -18.34
N GLN A 107 -23.16 3.14 -19.27
CA GLN A 107 -22.93 2.44 -20.55
C GLN A 107 -21.86 1.37 -20.45
#